data_AF-A0A085ZNU9-F1
#
_entry.id   AF-A0A085ZNU9-F1
#
_cell.length_a   1.000
_cell.length_b   1.000
_cell.length_c   1.000
_cell.angle_alpha   90.00
_cell.angle_beta   90.00
_cell.angle_gamma   90.00
#
_symmetry.space_group_name_H-M   'P 1'
#
loop_
_entity.id
_entity.type
_entity.pdbx_description
1 polymer ?
#
loop_
_entity_poly.entity_id
_entity_poly.type
_entity_poly.pdbx_seq_one_letter_code
_entity_poly.pdbx_strand_id
1 'polypeptide(L)' 'MENCKPKIYNSYDSHILEALFLKYGVSKYYIRKCLAGNAQGIKPDSIKKDYLIMEKKIKETISKLIE' A
#
# COMPACT_ATOMS: atom_id res chain seq x y z
N MET A 1 16.90 29.07 13.35
CA MET A 1 16.26 28.61 12.10
C MET A 1 16.20 27.10 12.18
N GLU A 2 15.08 26.56 12.66
CA GLU A 2 14.92 25.11 12.81
C GLU A 2 14.82 24.47 11.43
N ASN A 3 15.71 23.53 11.13
CA ASN A 3 15.65 22.77 9.89
C ASN A 3 14.43 21.84 9.94
N CYS A 4 13.32 22.22 9.28
CA CYS A 4 12.21 21.31 9.02
C CYS A 4 12.71 20.16 8.15
N LYS A 5 13.01 19.01 8.76
CA LYS A 5 13.27 17.78 8.03
C LYS A 5 12.07 17.49 7.11
N PRO A 6 12.26 17.24 5.81
CA PRO A 6 11.15 16.94 4.93
C PRO A 6 10.42 15.70 5.46
N LYS A 7 9.09 15.79 5.55
CA LYS A 7 8.25 14.68 6.01
C LYS A 7 8.41 13.54 5.01
N ILE A 8 9.09 12.47 5.40
CA ILE A 8 9.22 11.26 4.56
C ILE A 8 7.82 10.65 4.47
N TYR A 9 7.16 10.85 3.33
CA TYR A 9 5.93 10.14 3.02
C TYR A 9 6.32 8.72 2.65
N ASN A 10 5.94 7.73 3.46
CA ASN A 10 6.04 6.33 3.08
C ASN A 10 5.20 6.13 1.82
N SER A 11 5.84 6.12 0.66
CA SER A 11 5.17 5.91 -0.61
C SER A 11 4.80 4.44 -0.70
N TYR A 12 3.51 4.14 -0.67
CA TYR A 12 3.01 2.81 -1.00
C TYR A 12 3.38 2.43 -2.44
N ASP A 13 3.64 1.15 -2.67
CA ASP A 13 4.01 0.62 -3.98
C ASP A 13 2.92 0.93 -5.02
N SER A 14 3.31 1.60 -6.10
CA SER A 14 2.37 2.10 -7.11
C SER A 14 1.68 0.99 -7.91
N HIS A 15 2.34 -0.16 -8.11
CA HIS A 15 1.77 -1.31 -8.81
C HIS A 15 0.77 -2.03 -7.92
N ILE A 16 1.05 -2.14 -6.62
CA ILE A 16 0.07 -2.70 -5.67
C ILE A 16 -1.15 -1.79 -5.58
N LEU A 17 -0.97 -0.45 -5.57
CA LEU A 17 -2.09 0.49 -5.59
C LEU A 17 -2.95 0.35 -6.86
N GLU A 18 -2.34 0.11 -8.03
CA GLU A 18 -3.06 -0.18 -9.26
C GLU A 18 -3.83 -1.50 -9.18
N ALA A 19 -3.18 -2.57 -8.72
CA ALA A 19 -3.81 -3.87 -8.56
C ALA A 19 -5.02 -3.83 -7.62
N LEU A 20 -4.92 -3.07 -6.52
CA LEU A 20 -6.03 -2.85 -5.59
C LEU A 20 -7.14 -1.99 -6.20
N PHE A 21 -6.79 -0.98 -7.00
CA PHE A 21 -7.77 -0.18 -7.74
C PHE A 21 -8.60 -1.08 -8.67
N LEU A 22 -7.95 -1.94 -9.45
CA LEU A 22 -8.60 -2.90 -10.35
C LEU A 22 -9.44 -3.94 -9.57
N LYS A 23 -8.92 -4.45 -8.44
CA LYS A 23 -9.61 -5.46 -7.63
C LYS A 23 -10.87 -4.94 -6.93
N TYR A 24 -10.82 -3.73 -6.38
CA TYR A 24 -11.86 -3.22 -5.48
C TYR A 24 -12.77 -2.15 -6.10
N GLY A 25 -12.42 -1.62 -7.28
CA GLY A 25 -13.17 -0.58 -7.98
C GLY A 25 -13.29 0.73 -7.19
N VAL A 26 -12.30 1.05 -6.35
CA VAL A 26 -12.28 2.26 -5.52
C VAL A 26 -11.05 3.09 -5.82
N SER A 27 -11.14 4.41 -5.64
CA SER A 27 -10.04 5.31 -5.97
C SER A 27 -8.76 4.97 -5.20
N LYS A 28 -7.60 5.19 -5.84
CA LYS A 28 -6.28 5.06 -5.20
C LYS A 28 -6.15 5.93 -3.95
N TYR A 29 -6.83 7.08 -3.91
CA TYR A 29 -6.90 7.92 -2.72
C TYR A 29 -7.60 7.21 -1.55
N TYR A 30 -8.73 6.56 -1.80
CA TYR A 30 -9.43 5.77 -0.78
C TYR A 30 -8.58 4.59 -0.31
N ILE A 31 -7.89 3.89 -1.23
CA ILE A 31 -6.95 2.82 -0.88
C ILE A 31 -5.88 3.35 0.08
N ARG A 32 -5.24 4.48 -0.22
CA ARG A 32 -4.25 5.09 0.68
C ARG A 32 -4.84 5.46 2.04
N LYS A 33 -6.08 5.95 2.10
CA LYS A 33 -6.77 6.18 3.38
C LYS A 33 -6.97 4.89 4.17
N CYS A 34 -7.32 3.78 3.51
CA CYS A 34 -7.38 2.47 4.14
C CYS A 34 -6.02 2.06 4.68
N LEU A 35 -4.96 2.12 3.87
CA LEU A 35 -3.60 1.73 4.28
C LEU A 35 -3.06 2.60 5.42
N ALA A 36 -3.42 3.88 5.46
CA ALA A 36 -3.03 4.80 6.53
C ALA A 36 -3.84 4.63 7.83
N GLY A 37 -4.82 3.71 7.86
CA GLY A 37 -5.68 3.49 9.04
C GLY A 37 -6.79 4.51 9.23
N ASN A 38 -6.97 5.45 8.29
CA ASN A 38 -7.98 6.51 8.36
C ASN A 38 -9.38 6.04 7.94
N ALA A 39 -9.52 4.79 7.48
CA ALA A 39 -10.80 4.16 7.17
C ALA A 39 -10.94 2.86 7.96
N GLN A 40 -12.14 2.64 8.51
CA GLN A 40 -12.49 1.48 9.35
C GLN A 40 -13.62 0.68 8.71
N GLY A 41 -13.59 -0.64 8.89
CA GLY A 41 -14.61 -1.57 8.40
C GLY A 41 -14.03 -2.70 7.56
N ILE A 42 -14.90 -3.65 7.21
CA ILE A 42 -14.54 -4.91 6.55
C ILE A 42 -13.81 -4.67 5.21
N LYS A 43 -14.27 -3.72 4.41
CA LYS A 43 -13.65 -3.40 3.11
C LYS A 43 -12.26 -2.76 3.29
N PRO A 44 -12.06 -1.70 4.09
CA PRO A 44 -10.73 -1.19 4.43
C PRO A 44 -9.77 -2.26 4.97
N ASP A 45 -10.23 -3.15 5.83
CA ASP A 45 -9.38 -4.18 6.43
C ASP A 45 -8.97 -5.25 5.42
N SER A 46 -9.88 -5.60 4.50
CA SER A 46 -9.56 -6.46 3.36
C SER A 46 -8.50 -5.81 2.45
N ILE A 47 -8.65 -4.52 2.13
CA ILE A 47 -7.68 -3.77 1.32
C ILE A 47 -6.29 -3.75 1.98
N LYS A 48 -6.21 -3.50 3.30
CA LYS A 48 -4.96 -3.54 4.06
C LYS A 48 -4.30 -4.93 3.99
N LYS A 49 -5.09 -5.97 4.26
CA LYS A 49 -4.59 -7.36 4.25
C LYS A 49 -4.04 -7.74 2.88
N ASP A 50 -4.77 -7.40 1.82
CA ASP A 50 -4.34 -7.70 0.46
C ASP A 50 -3.08 -6.94 0.05
N TYR A 51 -2.96 -5.66 0.43
CA TYR A 51 -1.73 -4.89 0.19
C TYR A 51 -0.52 -5.59 0.81
N LEU A 52 -0.61 -5.99 2.08
CA LEU A 52 0.48 -6.66 2.79
C LEU A 52 0.84 -8.02 2.14
N ILE A 53 -0.15 -8.77 1.68
CA ILE A 53 0.07 -10.03 0.97
C ILE A 53 0.80 -9.79 -0.36
N MET A 54 0.36 -8.82 -1.15
CA MET A 54 1.00 -8.48 -2.43
C MET A 54 2.43 -7.99 -2.22
N GLU A 55 2.66 -7.12 -1.23
CA GLU A 55 3.99 -6.60 -0.92
C GLU A 55 4.95 -7.72 -0.50
N LYS A 56 4.47 -8.64 0.35
CA LYS A 56 5.24 -9.82 0.76
C LYS A 56 5.60 -10.70 -0.44
N LYS A 57 4.63 -11.00 -1.31
CA LYS A 57 4.88 -11.83 -2.50
C LYS A 57 5.86 -11.19 -3.47
N ILE A 58 5.77 -9.88 -3.70
CA ILE A 58 6.72 -9.16 -4.55
C ILE A 58 8.14 -9.28 -3.99
N LYS A 59 8.32 -9.04 -2.69
CA LYS A 59 9.63 -9.18 -2.02
C LYS A 59 10.17 -10.61 -2.15
N GLU A 60 9.34 -11.62 -1.87
CA GLU A 60 9.71 -13.03 -2.01
C GLU A 60 10.10 -13.40 -3.44
N THR A 61 9.36 -12.92 -4.45
CA THR A 61 9.67 -13.18 -5.86
C THR A 61 10.98 -12.54 -6.26
N ILE A 62 11.23 -11.29 -5.88
CA ILE A 62 12.48 -10.59 -6.19
C ILE A 62 13.66 -11.30 -5.52
N SER A 63 13.55 -11.68 -4.24
CA SER A 63 14.60 -12.42 -3.55
C SER A 63 14.98 -13.71 -4.27
N LYS A 64 13.99 -14.49 -4.72
CA LYS A 64 14.22 -15.73 -5.48
C LYS A 64 14.87 -15.54 -6.85
N LEU A 65 14.78 -14.34 -7.43
CA LEU A 65 15.37 -14.04 -8.75
C LEU A 65 16.83 -13.56 -8.66
N ILE A 66 17.30 -13.24 -7.46
CA ILE A 66 18.67 -12.75 -7.20
C ILE A 66 19.54 -13.86 -6.56
N GLU A 67 18.92 -14.91 -6.03
CA GLU A 67 19.57 -16.17 -5.60
C GLU A 67 19.99 -17.03 -6.80
#